data_AF-A0AAE2A2N3-F1
#
_entry.id   AF-A0AAE2A2N3-F1
#
_cell.length_a   1.000
_cell.length_b   1.000
_cell.length_c   1.000
_cell.angle_alpha   90.00
_cell.angle_beta   90.00
_cell.angle_gamma   90.00
#
_symmetry.space_group_name_H-M   'P 1'
#
loop_
_entity.id
_entity.type
_entity.pdbx_description
1 polymer ?
#
loop_
_entity_poly.entity_id
_entity_poly.type
_entity_poly.pdbx_seq_one_letter_code
_entity_poly.pdbx_strand_id
1 'polypeptide(L)'
;MPNYLEKLAAAAQQSFSQPVTGYLLDARLKEGGVRGAIFGDALSRYEDGDSITTSAVQETRQEHGYTLFLTVLGSCYVAVSHLLFVEESFDGVSQVVILRAS
;
A
#
# COMPACT_ATOMS: atom_id res chain seq x y z
N MET A 1 3.10 10.78 -17.80
CA MET A 1 2.87 10.31 -16.43
C MET A 1 3.33 8.85 -16.33
N PRO A 2 4.60 8.59 -15.97
CA PRO A 2 5.17 7.23 -15.79
C PRO A 2 5.76 6.95 -14.39
N ASN A 3 5.64 7.88 -13.43
CA ASN A 3 6.38 7.90 -12.16
C ASN A 3 6.18 6.65 -11.27
N TYR A 4 5.06 5.92 -11.40
CA TYR A 4 4.83 4.75 -10.54
C TYR A 4 5.80 3.60 -10.80
N LEU A 5 6.25 3.40 -12.04
CA LEU A 5 7.24 2.35 -12.38
C LEU A 5 8.59 2.66 -11.74
N GLU A 6 9.01 3.93 -11.76
CA GLU A 6 10.25 4.38 -11.11
C GLU A 6 10.17 4.18 -9.59
N LYS A 7 9.02 4.47 -8.98
CA LYS A 7 8.79 4.25 -7.54
C LYS A 7 8.78 2.77 -7.16
N LEU A 8 8.10 1.94 -7.95
CA LEU A 8 8.13 0.49 -7.76
C LEU A 8 9.55 -0.06 -7.89
N ALA A 9 10.29 0.38 -8.91
CA ALA A 9 11.69 0.00 -9.11
C ALA A 9 12.59 0.48 -7.96
N ALA A 10 12.36 1.69 -7.41
CA ALA A 10 13.10 2.22 -6.28
C ALA A 10 12.84 1.42 -5.00
N ALA A 11 11.58 1.03 -4.76
CA ALA A 11 11.21 0.16 -3.64
C ALA A 11 11.80 -1.24 -3.81
N ALA A 12 11.76 -1.81 -5.02
CA ALA A 12 12.28 -3.14 -5.32
C ALA A 12 13.82 -3.26 -5.15
N GLN A 13 14.53 -2.14 -5.22
CA GLN A 13 15.98 -2.09 -4.98
C GLN A 13 16.36 -2.06 -3.50
N GLN A 14 15.40 -1.88 -2.58
CA GLN A 14 15.68 -1.84 -1.15
C GLN A 14 15.75 -3.25 -0.55
N SER A 15 16.67 -3.42 0.40
CA SER A 15 16.75 -4.64 1.23
C SER A 15 15.91 -4.47 2.50
N PHE A 16 14.68 -4.98 2.47
CA PHE A 16 13.79 -5.00 3.63
C PHE A 16 14.11 -6.12 4.61
N SER A 17 13.75 -5.94 5.88
CA SER A 17 14.01 -6.93 6.93
C SER A 17 13.20 -8.23 6.78
N GLN A 18 12.04 -8.16 6.11
CA GLN A 18 11.14 -9.27 5.83
C GLN A 18 11.06 -9.52 4.32
N PRO A 19 10.98 -10.79 3.86
CA PRO A 19 10.70 -11.09 2.47
C PRO A 19 9.39 -10.43 1.99
N VAL A 20 9.52 -9.55 1.00
CA VAL A 20 8.38 -8.81 0.45
C VAL A 20 7.52 -9.77 -0.38
N THR A 21 6.23 -9.83 -0.05
CA THR A 21 5.22 -10.58 -0.80
C THR A 21 4.74 -9.80 -2.01
N GLY A 22 4.61 -8.49 -1.92
CA GLY A 22 4.26 -7.61 -3.03
C GLY A 22 4.25 -6.13 -2.65
N TYR A 23 4.20 -5.28 -3.66
CA TYR A 23 4.19 -3.83 -3.52
C TYR A 23 2.79 -3.28 -3.80
N LEU A 24 2.34 -2.32 -3.00
CA LEU A 24 1.00 -1.75 -3.09
C LEU A 24 1.06 -0.28 -3.52
N LEU A 25 0.35 0.04 -4.60
CA LEU A 25 -0.01 1.42 -4.92
C LEU A 25 -1.39 1.77 -4.37
N ASP A 26 -1.57 3.05 -4.05
CA ASP A 26 -2.80 3.61 -3.50
C ASP A 26 -3.30 2.83 -2.27
N ALA A 27 -2.36 2.44 -1.42
CA ALA A 27 -2.58 1.64 -0.23
C ALA A 27 -3.42 2.44 0.78
N ARG A 28 -4.49 1.80 1.26
CA ARG A 28 -5.37 2.36 2.29
C ARG A 28 -5.82 1.29 3.25
N LEU A 29 -5.97 1.66 4.52
CA LEU A 29 -6.60 0.78 5.50
C LEU A 29 -8.07 0.56 5.12
N LYS A 30 -8.52 -0.68 5.28
CA LYS A 30 -9.92 -1.10 5.12
C LYS A 30 -10.24 -2.10 6.23
N GLU A 31 -11.51 -2.27 6.57
CA GLU A 31 -11.92 -3.38 7.44
C GLU A 31 -11.30 -4.70 6.97
N GLY A 32 -10.55 -5.35 7.86
CA GLY A 32 -9.91 -6.63 7.60
C GLY A 32 -8.53 -6.58 6.94
N GLY A 33 -7.93 -5.41 6.64
CA GLY A 33 -6.56 -5.33 6.11
C GLY A 33 -6.22 -4.04 5.37
N VAL A 34 -5.37 -4.14 4.36
CA VAL A 34 -4.98 -3.02 3.48
C VAL A 34 -5.48 -3.30 2.08
N ARG A 35 -6.10 -2.30 1.45
CA ARG A 35 -6.50 -2.34 0.06
C ARG A 35 -5.54 -1.53 -0.80
N GLY A 36 -5.16 -2.06 -1.95
CA GLY A 36 -4.28 -1.39 -2.92
C GLY A 36 -4.27 -2.11 -4.26
N ALA A 37 -3.55 -1.53 -5.24
CA ALA A 37 -3.17 -2.22 -6.46
C ALA A 37 -1.84 -2.94 -6.24
N ILE A 38 -1.78 -4.26 -6.46
CA ILE A 38 -0.58 -5.06 -6.20
C ILE A 38 0.35 -5.11 -7.42
N PHE A 39 1.66 -5.11 -7.15
CA PHE A 39 2.71 -5.33 -8.14
C PHE A 39 3.79 -6.25 -7.57
N GLY A 40 4.38 -7.09 -8.42
CA GLY A 40 5.45 -8.00 -8.05
C GLY A 40 5.03 -9.03 -7.00
N ASP A 41 3.84 -9.63 -7.14
CA ASP A 41 3.38 -10.67 -6.21
C ASP A 41 4.28 -11.91 -6.30
N ALA A 42 5.16 -12.07 -5.31
CA ALA A 42 6.15 -13.13 -5.26
C ALA A 42 5.52 -14.54 -5.18
N LEU A 43 4.24 -14.61 -4.80
CA LEU A 43 3.48 -15.86 -4.69
C LEU A 43 2.68 -16.19 -5.96
N SER A 44 2.73 -15.33 -7.00
CA SER A 44 2.04 -15.55 -8.29
C SER A 44 0.53 -15.83 -8.17
N ARG A 45 -0.13 -15.18 -7.21
CA ARG A 45 -1.59 -15.26 -6.97
C ARG A 45 -2.36 -14.20 -7.74
N TYR A 46 -1.70 -13.10 -8.09
CA TYR A 46 -2.30 -11.91 -8.71
C TYR A 46 -1.43 -11.37 -9.84
N GLU A 47 -2.06 -10.69 -10.80
CA GLU A 47 -1.37 -9.97 -11.86
C GLU A 47 -1.03 -8.53 -11.42
N ASP A 48 0.00 -7.94 -12.03
CA ASP A 48 0.39 -6.57 -11.75
C ASP A 48 -0.74 -5.59 -12.10
N GLY A 49 -1.15 -4.80 -11.10
CA GLY A 49 -2.26 -3.85 -11.18
C GLY A 49 -3.56 -4.34 -10.57
N ASP A 50 -3.68 -5.62 -10.18
CA ASP A 50 -4.89 -6.16 -9.58
C ASP A 50 -5.24 -5.44 -8.27
N SER A 51 -6.53 -5.14 -8.06
CA SER A 51 -7.01 -4.58 -6.80
C SER A 51 -7.26 -5.68 -5.78
N ILE A 52 -6.44 -5.71 -4.73
CA ILE A 52 -6.57 -6.70 -3.65
C ILE A 52 -6.92 -6.05 -2.32
N THR A 53 -7.45 -6.84 -1.39
CA THR A 53 -7.43 -6.53 0.04
C THR A 53 -6.65 -7.62 0.75
N THR A 54 -5.62 -7.24 1.49
CA THR A 54 -4.81 -8.19 2.26
C THR A 54 -5.64 -8.80 3.39
N SER A 55 -5.16 -9.88 4.00
CA SER A 55 -5.64 -10.28 5.33
C SER A 55 -5.28 -9.22 6.39
N ALA A 56 -5.80 -9.40 7.61
CA ALA A 56 -5.61 -8.46 8.70
C ALA A 56 -4.12 -8.16 8.94
N VAL A 57 -3.81 -6.89 9.16
CA VAL A 57 -2.47 -6.43 9.51
C VAL A 57 -2.21 -6.78 10.96
N GLN A 58 -1.18 -7.58 11.20
CA GLN A 58 -0.68 -7.91 12.53
C GLN A 58 0.25 -6.81 13.05
N GLU A 59 1.12 -6.30 12.18
CA GLU A 59 2.12 -5.30 12.54
C GLU A 59 2.35 -4.34 11.36
N THR A 60 2.58 -3.06 11.68
CA THR A 60 3.00 -2.06 10.70
C THR A 60 4.39 -1.56 11.07
N ARG A 61 5.31 -1.52 10.10
CA ARG A 61 6.69 -1.04 10.28
C ARG A 61 7.01 0.07 9.28
N GLN A 62 8.06 0.82 9.58
CA GLN A 62 8.65 1.82 8.70
C GLN A 62 10.09 1.41 8.38
N GLU A 63 10.39 1.22 7.10
CA GLU A 63 11.74 0.86 6.63
C GLU A 63 12.05 1.59 5.32
N HIS A 64 13.24 2.20 5.23
CA HIS A 64 13.70 2.90 4.02
C HIS A 64 12.73 3.97 3.47
N GLY A 65 11.89 4.55 4.34
CA GLY A 65 10.86 5.51 3.96
C GLY A 65 9.55 4.90 3.46
N TYR A 66 9.38 3.57 3.53
CA TYR A 66 8.17 2.86 3.15
C TYR A 66 7.44 2.28 4.37
N THR A 67 6.11 2.23 4.26
CA THR A 67 5.26 1.50 5.22
C THR A 67 5.18 0.03 4.85
N LEU A 68 5.53 -0.85 5.79
CA LEU A 68 5.40 -2.29 5.63
C LEU A 68 4.21 -2.79 6.43
N PHE A 69 3.37 -3.61 5.80
CA PHE A 69 2.23 -4.26 6.42
C PHE A 69 2.50 -5.76 6.55
N LEU A 70 2.78 -6.21 7.76
CA LEU A 70 2.93 -7.63 8.09
C LEU A 70 1.54 -8.14 8.48
N THR A 71 1.09 -9.16 7.76
CA THR A 71 -0.26 -9.70 7.91
C THR A 71 -0.28 -10.93 8.80
N VAL A 72 -1.44 -11.23 9.38
CA VAL A 72 -1.65 -12.42 10.23
C VAL A 72 -1.37 -13.75 9.52
N LEU A 73 -1.37 -13.77 8.18
CA LEU A 73 -1.04 -14.94 7.37
C LEU A 73 0.46 -14.99 6.98
N GLY A 74 1.29 -14.10 7.54
CA GLY A 74 2.73 -14.08 7.32
C GLY A 74 3.19 -13.36 6.05
N SER A 75 2.27 -12.82 5.22
CA SER A 75 2.65 -11.98 4.08
C SER A 75 3.10 -10.59 4.53
N CYS A 76 4.06 -10.01 3.81
CA CYS A 76 4.56 -8.66 4.01
C CYS A 76 4.35 -7.83 2.74
N TYR A 77 3.60 -6.73 2.85
CA TYR A 77 3.33 -5.83 1.73
C TYR A 77 3.97 -4.48 1.96
N VAL A 78 4.60 -3.92 0.93
CA VAL A 78 5.24 -2.58 0.99
C VAL A 78 4.33 -1.56 0.32
N ALA A 79 3.92 -0.52 1.05
CA ALA A 79 3.16 0.59 0.49
C ALA A 79 4.10 1.55 -0.25
N VAL A 80 3.92 1.66 -1.56
CA VAL A 80 4.70 2.57 -2.43
C VAL A 80 3.98 3.90 -2.62
N SER A 81 2.66 3.94 -2.43
CA SER A 81 1.89 5.18 -2.29
C SER A 81 0.67 4.94 -1.42
N HIS A 82 0.20 6.00 -0.78
CA HIS A 82 -0.96 5.95 0.10
C HIS A 82 -2.13 6.75 -0.45
N LEU A 83 -3.34 6.21 -0.26
CA LEU A 83 -4.58 6.91 -0.50
C LEU A 83 -5.23 7.23 0.85
N LEU A 84 -5.30 8.52 1.18
CA LEU A 84 -5.89 9.02 2.42
C LEU A 84 -7.27 9.62 2.09
N PHE A 85 -8.24 9.31 2.94
CA PHE A 85 -9.57 9.91 2.91
C PHE A 85 -9.67 10.80 4.15
N VAL A 86 -9.90 12.08 3.94
CA VAL A 86 -10.05 13.06 5.01
C VAL A 86 -11.45 13.66 4.90
N GLU A 87 -12.21 13.66 5.99
CA GLU A 87 -13.44 14.44 6.07
C GLU A 87 -13.09 15.87 6.47
N GLU A 88 -13.37 16.83 5.60
CA GLU A 88 -13.18 18.26 5.87
C GLU A 88 -14.51 19.00 5.76
N SER A 89 -14.73 19.98 6.64
CA SER A 89 -15.90 20.85 6.60
C SER A 89 -15.58 22.13 5.83
N PHE A 90 -16.20 22.31 4.66
CA PHE A 90 -16.13 23.54 3.87
C PHE A 90 -17.46 24.27 3.98
N ASP A 91 -17.45 25.51 4.49
CA ASP A 91 -18.64 26.32 4.72
C ASP A 91 -19.77 25.59 5.49
N GLY A 92 -19.39 24.74 6.45
CA GLY A 92 -20.33 23.95 7.26
C GLY A 92 -20.87 22.68 6.59
N VAL A 93 -20.41 22.34 5.38
CA VAL A 93 -20.74 21.09 4.68
C VAL A 93 -19.56 20.13 4.79
N SER A 94 -19.81 18.93 5.32
CA SER A 94 -18.80 17.86 5.37
C SER A 94 -18.57 17.29 3.95
N GLN A 95 -17.31 17.24 3.53
CA GLN A 95 -16.88 16.71 2.25
C GLN A 95 -15.74 15.71 2.46
N VAL A 96 -15.74 14.62 1.69
CA VAL A 96 -14.64 13.65 1.67
C VAL A 96 -13.60 14.12 0.65
N VAL A 97 -12.42 14.48 1.14
CA VAL A 97 -11.24 14.79 0.34
C VAL A 97 -10.39 13.53 0.19
N ILE A 98 -10.02 13.20 -1.05
CA ILE A 98 -9.12 12.09 -1.35
C ILE A 98 -7.73 12.66 -1.60
N LEU A 99 -6.82 12.41 -0.66
CA LEU A 99 -5.41 12.80 -0.78
C LEU A 99 -4.61 11.60 -1.28
N ARG A 100 -3.84 11.80 -2.34
CA ARG A 100 -2.88 10.83 -2.84
C ARG A 100 -1.48 11.31 -2.45
N ALA A 101 -0.90 10.68 -1.44
CA ALA A 101 0.48 10.97 -1.06
C ALA A 101 1.40 10.21 -2.02
N SER A 102 2.06 10.98 -2.88
CA SER A 102 2.99 10.49 -3.90
C SER A 102 4.38 10.36 -3.31
#